data_AF-A0A918YUQ4-F1
#
_entry.id   AF-A0A918YUQ4-F1
#
_cell.length_a   1.000
_cell.length_b   1.000
_cell.length_c   1.000
_cell.angle_alpha   90.00
_cell.angle_beta   90.00
_cell.angle_gamma   90.00
#
_symmetry.space_group_name_H-M   'P 1'
#
loop_
_entity.id
_entity.type
_entity.pdbx_description
1 polymer ?
#
loop_
_entity_poly.entity_id
_entity_poly.type
_entity_poly.pdbx_seq_one_letter_code
_entity_poly.pdbx_strand_id
1 'polypeptide(L)' 'MAEVPDELIPLERSAEEERAKLAGLVGEAYNVQWTRWLKASEAAQAAVTAHAEASGENRYELEQAVKREVRHAAEDPAE' A
#
# COMPACT_ATOMS: atom_id res chain seq x y z
N MET A 1 -3.13 11.55 -15.38
CA MET A 1 -2.85 10.55 -14.34
C MET A 1 -2.83 11.31 -13.04
N ALA A 2 -3.46 10.81 -11.97
CA ALA A 2 -3.35 11.43 -10.65
C ALA A 2 -1.86 11.52 -10.29
N GLU A 3 -1.42 12.67 -9.78
CA GLU A 3 -0.08 12.79 -9.23
C GLU A 3 -0.05 11.97 -7.94
N VAL A 4 0.93 11.08 -7.80
CA VAL A 4 1.02 10.24 -6.60
C VAL A 4 1.88 10.96 -5.56
N PRO A 5 1.35 11.31 -4.39
CA PRO A 5 2.14 11.89 -3.32
C PRO A 5 3.18 10.90 -2.82
N ASP A 6 4.42 11.35 -2.70
CA ASP A 6 5.55 10.55 -2.21
C ASP A 6 5.27 9.93 -0.83
N GLU A 7 4.43 10.55 0.01
CA GLU A 7 4.06 9.99 1.31
C GLU A 7 3.18 8.74 1.25
N LEU A 8 2.44 8.50 0.15
CA LEU A 8 1.55 7.35 0.01
C LEU A 8 2.30 6.08 -0.42
N ILE A 9 3.38 6.24 -1.18
CA ILE A 9 4.24 5.15 -1.66
C ILE A 9 4.80 4.27 -0.53
N PRO A 10 5.46 4.81 0.53
CA PRO A 10 6.01 3.98 1.60
C PRO A 10 4.93 3.26 2.41
N LEU A 11 3.73 3.83 2.53
CA LEU A 11 2.61 3.20 3.23
C LEU A 11 2.06 2.00 2.46
N GLU A 12 1.80 2.17 1.16
CA GLU A 12 1.35 1.06 0.31
C GLU A 12 2.44 0.00 0.17
N ARG A 13 3.72 0.39 0.05
CA ARG A 13 4.84 -0.55 0.04
C ARG A 13 4.90 -1.37 1.33
N SER A 14 4.75 -0.73 2.49
CA SER A 14 4.73 -1.44 3.77
C SER A 14 3.58 -2.44 3.84
N ALA A 15 2.40 -2.08 3.33
CA ALA A 15 1.25 -2.99 3.26
C ALA A 15 1.56 -4.20 2.36
N GLU A 16 2.14 -4.00 1.18
CA GLU A 16 2.50 -5.10 0.27
C GLU A 16 3.64 -5.99 0.83
N GLU A 17 4.60 -5.42 1.55
CA GLU A 17 5.64 -6.19 2.24
C GLU A 17 5.05 -7.09 3.34
N GLU A 18 4.15 -6.56 4.17
CA GLU A 18 3.47 -7.36 5.20
C GLU A 18 2.53 -8.42 4.58
N ARG A 19 1.93 -8.11 3.41
CA ARG A 19 1.15 -9.08 2.62
C ARG A 19 2.05 -10.21 2.10
N ALA A 20 3.22 -9.88 1.55
CA ALA A 20 4.16 -10.87 1.02
C ALA A 20 4.64 -11.85 2.11
N LYS A 21 4.84 -11.35 3.34
CA LYS A 21 5.22 -12.17 4.50
C LYS A 21 4.15 -13.20 4.92
N LEU A 22 2.90 -13.08 4.46
CA LEU A 22 1.86 -14.09 4.71
C LEU A 22 2.12 -15.41 3.96
N ALA A 23 2.87 -15.36 2.86
CA ALA A 23 3.11 -16.53 2.03
C ALA A 23 3.78 -17.65 2.82
N GLY A 24 3.18 -18.84 2.81
CA GLY A 24 3.69 -20.02 3.51
C GLY A 24 3.46 -20.04 5.03
N LEU A 25 2.86 -18.99 5.62
CA LEU A 25 2.46 -19.01 7.03
C LEU A 25 1.14 -19.76 7.24
N VAL A 26 1.03 -20.42 8.38
CA VAL A 26 -0.19 -21.11 8.83
C VAL A 26 -0.42 -20.90 10.32
N GLY A 27 -1.65 -21.13 10.78
CA GLY A 27 -2.00 -21.09 12.20
C GLY A 27 -1.76 -19.72 12.85
N GLU A 28 -1.22 -19.72 14.07
CA GLU A 28 -1.00 -18.50 14.85
C GLU A 28 -0.03 -17.52 14.18
N ALA A 29 1.03 -18.03 13.55
CA ALA A 29 1.98 -17.19 12.82
C ALA A 29 1.31 -16.42 11.67
N TYR A 30 0.39 -17.08 10.94
CA TYR A 30 -0.43 -16.42 9.93
C TYR A 30 -1.30 -15.32 10.55
N ASN A 31 -1.98 -15.60 11.65
CA ASN A 31 -2.87 -14.62 12.30
C ASN A 31 -2.12 -13.37 12.77
N VAL A 32 -0.95 -13.56 13.39
CA VAL A 32 -0.10 -12.43 13.84
C VAL A 32 0.35 -11.60 12.65
N GLN A 33 0.82 -12.25 11.58
CA GLN A 33 1.24 -11.55 10.37
C GLN A 33 0.06 -10.86 9.67
N TRP A 34 -1.12 -11.48 9.68
CA TRP A 34 -2.34 -10.93 9.10
C TRP A 34 -2.77 -9.66 9.83
N THR A 35 -2.66 -9.60 11.16
CA THR A 35 -2.92 -8.35 11.91
C THR A 35 -1.94 -7.23 11.55
N ARG A 36 -0.67 -7.56 11.29
CA ARG A 36 0.31 -6.56 10.85
C ARG A 36 -0.01 -6.02 9.47
N TRP A 37 -0.31 -6.92 8.53
CA TRP A 37 -0.78 -6.57 7.20
C TRP A 37 -2.03 -5.70 7.25
N LEU A 38 -3.04 -6.08 8.03
CA LEU A 38 -4.28 -5.33 8.16
C LEU A 38 -4.01 -3.88 8.61
N LYS A 39 -3.20 -3.70 9.68
CA LYS A 39 -2.86 -2.37 10.18
C LYS A 39 -2.13 -1.50 9.15
N ALA A 40 -1.20 -2.10 8.40
CA ALA A 40 -0.48 -1.39 7.34
C ALA A 40 -1.42 -1.00 6.19
N SER A 41 -2.31 -1.91 5.77
CA SER A 41 -3.33 -1.63 4.75
C SER A 41 -4.33 -0.56 5.18
N GLU A 42 -4.79 -0.59 6.43
CA GLU A 42 -5.68 0.44 6.98
C GLU A 42 -5.01 1.82 6.98
N ALA A 43 -3.73 1.90 7.36
CA ALA A 43 -2.98 3.15 7.32
C ALA A 43 -2.83 3.69 5.89
N ALA A 44 -2.50 2.84 4.91
CA ALA A 44 -2.41 3.23 3.51
C ALA A 44 -3.76 3.73 2.95
N GLN A 45 -4.85 3.00 3.21
CA GLN A 45 -6.20 3.38 2.78
C GLN A 45 -6.67 4.69 3.42
N ALA A 46 -6.38 4.90 4.70
CA ALA A 46 -6.71 6.14 5.41
C ALA A 46 -5.96 7.33 4.81
N ALA A 47 -4.67 7.17 4.50
CA ALA A 47 -3.87 8.22 3.90
C ALA A 47 -4.33 8.56 2.47
N VAL A 48 -4.62 7.56 1.64
CA VAL A 48 -5.19 7.76 0.30
C VAL A 48 -6.53 8.49 0.38
N THR A 49 -7.40 8.10 1.33
CA THR A 49 -8.70 8.75 1.53
C THR A 49 -8.53 10.20 1.94
N ALA A 50 -7.70 10.48 2.95
CA ALA A 50 -7.45 11.82 3.43
C ALA A 50 -6.84 12.72 2.35
N HIS A 51 -5.91 12.20 1.55
CA HIS A 51 -5.31 12.96 0.45
C HIS A 51 -6.36 13.28 -0.63
N ALA A 52 -7.13 12.29 -1.08
CA ALA A 52 -8.16 12.49 -2.09
C ALA A 52 -9.24 13.50 -1.65
N GLU A 53 -9.64 13.47 -0.37
CA GLU A 53 -10.56 14.45 0.20
C GLU A 53 -9.95 15.86 0.23
N ALA A 54 -8.67 15.99 0.57
CA ALA A 54 -7.97 17.27 0.66
C ALA A 54 -7.67 17.89 -0.72
N SER A 55 -7.31 17.08 -1.71
CA SER A 55 -6.97 17.52 -3.07
C SER A 55 -8.20 17.61 -3.99
N GLY A 56 -9.33 17.01 -3.58
CA GLY A 56 -10.53 16.88 -4.41
C GLY A 56 -10.38 15.85 -5.54
N GLU A 57 -9.36 15.00 -5.47
CA GLU A 57 -9.11 13.95 -6.45
C GLU A 57 -10.03 12.74 -6.27
N ASN A 58 -10.14 11.93 -7.32
CA ASN A 58 -10.83 10.67 -7.23
C ASN A 58 -9.99 9.66 -6.44
N ARG A 59 -10.45 9.31 -5.23
CA ARG A 59 -9.80 8.32 -4.35
C ARG A 59 -9.43 7.02 -5.06
N TYR A 60 -10.30 6.50 -5.93
CA TYR A 60 -10.05 5.25 -6.65
C TYR A 60 -8.92 5.40 -7.67
N GLU A 61 -8.89 6.50 -8.42
CA GLU A 61 -7.81 6.75 -9.38
C GLU A 61 -6.47 6.96 -8.68
N LEU A 62 -6.47 7.68 -7.55
CA LEU A 62 -5.28 7.86 -6.71
C LEU A 62 -4.76 6.53 -6.16
N GLU A 63 -5.64 5.69 -5.60
CA GLU A 63 -5.29 4.37 -5.09
C GLU A 63 -4.64 3.49 -6.18
N GLN A 64 -5.23 3.48 -7.38
CA GLN A 64 -4.72 2.72 -8.51
C GLN A 64 -3.35 3.24 -8.99
N ALA A 65 -3.13 4.55 -8.94
CA ALA A 65 -1.84 5.17 -9.25
C ALA A 65 -0.78 4.77 -8.21
N VAL A 66 -1.09 4.88 -6.92
CA VAL A 66 -0.19 4.46 -5.82
C VAL A 66 0.21 2.98 -5.97
N LYS A 67 -0.74 2.09 -6.20
CA LYS A 67 -0.49 0.65 -6.42
C LYS A 67 0.38 0.38 -7.63
N ARG A 68 0.20 1.16 -8.70
CA ARG A 68 1.01 1.06 -9.91
C ARG A 68 2.44 1.44 -9.61
N GLU A 69 2.67 2.59 -8.99
CA GLU A 69 4.02 3.08 -8.65
C GLU A 69 4.75 2.12 -7.71
N VAL A 70 4.08 1.56 -6.70
CA VAL A 70 4.70 0.56 -5.82
C VAL A 70 5.14 -0.69 -6.58
N ARG A 71 4.35 -1.14 -7.56
CA ARG A 71 4.70 -2.30 -8.40
C ARG A 71 5.88 -1.98 -9.33
N HIS A 72 5.85 -0.84 -10.01
CA HIS A 72 6.96 -0.41 -10.88
C HIS A 72 8.26 -0.26 -10.09
N ALA A 73 8.22 0.37 -8.90
CA ALA A 73 9.39 0.50 -8.04
C ALA A 73 9.92 -0.85 -7.49
N ALA A 74 9.08 -1.89 -7.44
CA ALA A 74 9.51 -3.24 -7.07
C ALA A 74 10.06 -4.04 -8.25
N GLU A 75 9.65 -3.71 -9.48
CA GLU A 75 10.16 -4.30 -10.74
C GLU A 75 11.47 -3.64 -11.21
N ASP A 76 11.83 -2.47 -10.66
CA ASP A 76 13.04 -1.72 -11.02
C ASP A 76 14.16 -1.75 -9.94
N PRO A 77 14.77 -2.92 -9.62
CA PRO A 77 16.00 -2.98 -8.82
C PRO A 77 17.28 -2.91 -9.67
N ALA A 78 17.24 -2.42 -10.92
CA ALA A 78 18.44 -2.34 -11.77
C ALA A 78 18.42 -1.14 -12.74
N GLU A 79 19.06 -0.05 -12.33
CA GLU A 79 19.93 0.73 -13.22
C GLU A 79 21.31 0.90 -12.58
#